data_AF-A0A535RTV9-F1
#
_entry.id   AF-A0A535RTV9-F1
#
_cell.length_a   1.000
_cell.length_b   1.000
_cell.length_c   1.000
_cell.angle_alpha   90.00
_cell.angle_beta   90.00
_cell.angle_gamma   90.00
#
_symmetry.space_group_name_H-M   'P 1'
#
loop_
_entity.id
_entity.type
_entity.pdbx_description
1 polymer ?
#
loop_
_entity_poly.entity_id
_entity_poly.type
_entity_poly.pdbx_seq_one_letter_code
_entity_poly.pdbx_strand_id
1 'polypeptide(L)'
;MARGILLDVARYRALQRIEAGNPITRADLEATAQSEGMAIGEGDIVLVRTGNGAIWHDATAYLRAGGMSADASSWLASLRVQAVGADNMAWDDVGVVDPDLNVSLPGHLILLVRHGIYIIENLNLEELARDRCYEFTFICLPLKIQGATGSPVRPIAVVPVS
;
A
#
# COMPACT_ATOMS: atom_id res chain seq x y z
N MET A 1 -4.20 15.98 0.12
CA MET A 1 -4.55 15.73 1.53
C MET A 1 -5.90 15.05 1.54
N ALA A 2 -6.01 13.91 2.22
CA ALA A 2 -7.24 13.14 2.36
C ALA A 2 -7.19 12.29 3.64
N ARG A 3 -8.27 11.57 3.92
CA ARG A 3 -8.27 10.55 4.98
C ARG A 3 -7.34 9.41 4.59
N GLY A 4 -6.41 9.08 5.47
CA GLY A 4 -5.51 7.93 5.35
C GLY A 4 -5.98 6.79 6.24
N ILE A 5 -5.93 5.58 5.70
CA ILE A 5 -6.20 4.33 6.40
C ILE A 5 -4.94 3.47 6.34
N LEU A 6 -4.46 2.99 7.48
CA LEU A 6 -3.42 1.97 7.54
C LEU A 6 -4.07 0.59 7.68
N LEU A 7 -3.62 -0.37 6.86
CA LEU A 7 -3.88 -1.79 7.00
C LEU A 7 -2.58 -2.52 7.36
N ASP A 8 -2.44 -2.97 8.61
CA ASP A 8 -1.27 -3.74 9.07
C ASP A 8 -1.40 -5.23 8.77
N VAL A 9 -1.33 -5.56 7.47
CA VAL A 9 -1.53 -6.93 6.96
C VAL A 9 -0.49 -7.89 7.53
N ALA A 10 0.76 -7.46 7.72
CA ALA A 10 1.79 -8.28 8.35
C ALA A 10 1.36 -8.71 9.76
N ARG A 11 0.89 -7.76 10.59
CA ARG A 11 0.35 -8.07 11.92
C ARG A 11 -0.89 -8.96 11.85
N TYR A 12 -1.82 -8.65 10.96
CA TYR A 12 -3.05 -9.44 10.79
C TYR A 12 -2.73 -10.91 10.48
N ARG A 13 -1.77 -11.16 9.59
CA ARG A 13 -1.29 -12.51 9.25
C ARG A 13 -0.34 -13.12 10.29
N ALA A 14 -0.09 -12.45 11.42
CA ALA A 14 0.89 -12.87 12.43
C ALA A 14 2.31 -13.09 11.87
N LEU A 15 2.71 -12.27 10.91
CA LEU A 15 4.04 -12.27 10.28
C LEU A 15 4.81 -11.02 10.67
N GLN A 16 6.14 -11.14 10.73
CA GLN A 16 7.00 -9.97 10.84
C GLN A 16 7.12 -9.22 9.50
N ARG A 17 7.11 -9.97 8.40
CA ARG A 17 7.28 -9.48 7.04
C ARG A 17 6.62 -10.43 6.05
N ILE A 18 6.02 -9.87 5.01
CA ILE A 18 5.46 -10.63 3.89
C ILE A 18 6.54 -10.75 2.82
N GLU A 19 6.92 -11.99 2.49
CA GLU A 19 7.94 -12.30 1.48
C GLU A 19 7.33 -12.54 0.10
N ALA A 20 8.14 -12.35 -0.94
CA ALA A 20 7.74 -12.59 -2.33
C ALA A 20 7.09 -13.98 -2.53
N GLY A 21 6.05 -14.04 -3.35
CA GLY A 21 5.28 -15.26 -3.61
C GLY A 21 4.16 -15.54 -2.59
N ASN A 22 3.93 -14.63 -1.63
CA ASN A 22 2.81 -14.68 -0.69
C ASN A 22 1.91 -13.43 -0.86
N PRO A 23 1.28 -13.25 -2.03
CA PRO A 23 0.61 -12.01 -2.37
C PRO A 23 -0.49 -11.65 -1.38
N ILE A 24 -0.68 -10.35 -1.16
CA ILE A 24 -1.78 -9.79 -0.38
C ILE A 24 -3.00 -9.72 -1.29
N THR A 25 -4.06 -10.43 -0.92
CA THR A 25 -5.30 -10.56 -1.71
C THR A 25 -6.36 -9.58 -1.24
N ARG A 26 -7.45 -9.46 -2.01
CA ARG A 26 -8.63 -8.72 -1.57
C ARG A 26 -9.10 -9.18 -0.19
N ALA A 27 -9.16 -10.49 0.03
CA ALA A 27 -9.65 -11.07 1.27
C ALA A 27 -8.79 -10.67 2.47
N ASP A 28 -7.46 -10.56 2.28
CA ASP A 28 -6.56 -10.09 3.33
C ASP A 28 -6.81 -8.64 3.70
N LEU A 29 -7.01 -7.78 2.69
CA LEU A 29 -7.28 -6.36 2.93
C LEU A 29 -8.64 -6.16 3.61
N GLU A 30 -9.68 -6.86 3.15
CA GLU A 30 -11.01 -6.84 3.76
C GLU A 30 -10.96 -7.29 5.22
N ALA A 31 -10.28 -8.41 5.49
CA ALA A 31 -10.20 -8.96 6.84
C ALA A 31 -9.31 -8.14 7.77
N THR A 32 -8.23 -7.54 7.26
CA THR A 32 -7.38 -6.62 8.01
C THR A 32 -8.18 -5.38 8.41
N ALA A 33 -8.85 -4.73 7.45
CA ALA A 33 -9.70 -3.57 7.70
C ALA A 33 -10.78 -3.87 8.74
N GLN A 34 -11.45 -5.03 8.63
CA GLN A 34 -12.43 -5.47 9.61
C GLN A 34 -11.82 -5.64 11.02
N SER A 35 -10.65 -6.26 11.12
CA SER A 35 -9.96 -6.48 12.41
C SER A 35 -9.51 -5.18 13.09
N GLU A 36 -9.23 -4.15 12.29
CA GLU A 36 -8.80 -2.83 12.73
C GLU A 36 -9.99 -1.87 12.94
N GLY A 37 -11.22 -2.32 12.64
CA GLY A 37 -12.43 -1.52 12.76
C GLY A 37 -12.55 -0.42 11.71
N MET A 38 -11.86 -0.55 10.57
CA MET A 38 -11.79 0.45 9.51
C MET A 38 -12.79 0.17 8.39
N ALA A 39 -13.43 1.23 7.90
CA ALA A 39 -14.28 1.21 6.72
C ALA A 39 -13.64 2.09 5.62
N ILE A 40 -13.26 1.44 4.52
CA ILE A 40 -12.65 2.10 3.35
C ILE A 40 -13.77 2.60 2.43
N GLY A 41 -13.63 3.85 1.97
CA GLY A 41 -14.57 4.51 1.10
C GLY A 41 -13.89 5.34 0.00
N GLU A 42 -14.75 6.00 -0.79
CA GLU A 42 -14.32 6.87 -1.86
C GLU A 42 -13.42 7.99 -1.35
N GLY A 43 -12.32 8.24 -2.08
CA GLY A 43 -11.38 9.33 -1.78
C GLY A 43 -10.37 9.03 -0.68
N ASP A 44 -10.47 7.87 -0.01
CA ASP A 44 -9.47 7.45 0.98
C ASP A 44 -8.10 7.19 0.37
N ILE A 45 -7.07 7.26 1.20
CA ILE A 45 -5.72 6.81 0.88
C ILE A 45 -5.44 5.57 1.71
N VAL A 46 -5.28 4.42 1.05
CA VAL A 46 -5.08 3.14 1.74
C VAL A 46 -3.60 2.77 1.74
N LEU A 47 -3.00 2.70 2.91
CA LEU A 47 -1.61 2.34 3.13
C LEU A 47 -1.53 0.92 3.68
N VAL A 48 -0.75 0.05 3.05
CA VAL A 48 -0.60 -1.36 3.42
C VAL A 48 0.77 -1.57 4.05
N ARG A 49 0.82 -1.99 5.30
CA ARG A 49 2.07 -2.42 5.94
C ARG A 49 2.30 -3.92 5.71
N THR A 50 3.36 -4.19 4.97
CA THR A 50 3.90 -5.51 4.66
C THR A 50 4.98 -5.96 5.64
N GLY A 51 5.51 -5.02 6.45
CA GLY A 51 6.63 -5.24 7.37
C GLY A 51 8.00 -5.09 6.72
N ASN A 52 8.06 -4.78 5.42
CA ASN A 52 9.31 -4.63 4.69
C ASN A 52 10.03 -3.31 5.04
N GLY A 53 9.31 -2.28 5.49
CA GLY A 53 9.90 -0.99 5.89
C GLY A 53 10.88 -1.11 7.05
N ALA A 54 10.67 -2.07 7.96
CA ALA A 54 11.54 -2.32 9.11
C ALA A 54 12.97 -2.76 8.71
N ILE A 55 13.14 -3.32 7.52
CA ILE A 55 14.43 -3.83 7.02
C ILE A 55 15.04 -2.96 5.92
N TRP A 56 14.64 -1.68 5.82
CA TRP A 56 15.17 -0.73 4.82
C TRP A 56 16.70 -0.67 4.73
N HIS A 57 17.39 -0.97 5.83
CA HIS A 57 18.86 -0.97 5.92
C HIS A 57 19.52 -2.18 5.23
N ASP A 58 18.79 -3.28 4.99
CA ASP A 58 19.27 -4.46 4.28
C ASP A 58 18.68 -4.48 2.86
N ALA A 59 19.44 -3.94 1.91
CA ALA A 59 19.01 -3.85 0.52
C ALA A 59 18.69 -5.20 -0.12
N THR A 60 19.41 -6.28 0.25
CA THR A 60 19.21 -7.59 -0.40
C THR A 60 17.92 -8.23 0.10
N ALA A 61 17.65 -8.16 1.41
CA ALA A 61 16.40 -8.64 1.98
C ALA A 61 15.20 -7.77 1.55
N TYR A 62 15.39 -6.45 1.48
CA TYR A 62 14.35 -5.50 1.09
C TYR A 62 13.79 -5.78 -0.31
N LEU A 63 14.64 -6.21 -1.24
CA LEU A 63 14.24 -6.56 -2.62
C LEU A 63 13.46 -7.88 -2.73
N ARG A 64 13.32 -8.65 -1.64
CA ARG A 64 12.55 -9.91 -1.60
C ARG A 64 11.18 -9.72 -0.94
N ALA A 65 10.61 -8.54 -1.06
CA ALA A 65 9.30 -8.19 -0.50
C ALA A 65 8.17 -8.88 -1.27
N GLY A 66 7.11 -9.27 -0.56
CA GLY A 66 5.84 -9.55 -1.19
C GLY A 66 5.11 -8.26 -1.58
N GLY A 67 4.01 -8.40 -2.31
CA GLY A 67 3.17 -7.28 -2.71
C GLY A 67 1.72 -7.69 -2.91
N MET A 68 0.96 -6.82 -3.55
CA MET A 68 -0.48 -6.96 -3.75
C MET A 68 -0.75 -7.76 -5.01
N SER A 69 -1.85 -8.51 -4.99
CA SER A 69 -2.37 -9.20 -6.15
C SER A 69 -3.34 -8.33 -6.95
N ALA A 70 -3.73 -8.81 -8.14
CA ALA A 70 -4.62 -8.08 -9.04
C ALA A 70 -6.03 -7.86 -8.45
N ASP A 71 -6.56 -8.82 -7.68
CA ASP A 71 -7.88 -8.72 -7.06
C ASP A 71 -7.89 -7.69 -5.90
N ALA A 72 -6.81 -7.62 -5.12
CA ALA A 72 -6.61 -6.58 -4.11
C ALA A 72 -6.66 -5.18 -4.74
N SER A 73 -5.92 -5.00 -5.85
CA SER A 73 -5.88 -3.75 -6.60
C SER A 73 -7.24 -3.41 -7.24
N SER A 74 -7.92 -4.40 -7.80
CA SER A 74 -9.26 -4.25 -8.40
C SER A 74 -10.31 -3.86 -7.36
N TRP A 75 -10.22 -4.43 -6.16
CA TRP A 75 -11.13 -4.11 -5.07
C TRP A 75 -10.96 -2.66 -4.59
N LEU A 76 -9.72 -2.22 -4.31
CA LEU A 76 -9.45 -0.83 -3.95
C LEU A 76 -9.89 0.14 -5.07
N ALA A 77 -9.66 -0.23 -6.33
CA ALA A 77 -10.15 0.55 -7.46
C ALA A 77 -11.69 0.66 -7.51
N SER A 78 -12.41 -0.42 -7.18
CA SER A 78 -13.87 -0.44 -7.12
C SER A 78 -14.44 0.48 -6.03
N LEU A 79 -13.68 0.70 -4.96
CA LEU A 79 -14.00 1.63 -3.88
C LEU A 79 -13.67 3.09 -4.23
N ARG A 80 -13.01 3.35 -5.36
CA ARG A 80 -12.62 4.70 -5.81
C ARG A 80 -11.77 5.44 -4.78
N VAL A 81 -10.81 4.72 -4.18
CA VAL A 81 -9.77 5.32 -3.33
C VAL A 81 -8.96 6.33 -4.15
N GLN A 82 -8.47 7.39 -3.51
CA GLN A 82 -7.68 8.43 -4.18
C GLN A 82 -6.26 7.95 -4.49
N ALA A 83 -5.67 7.18 -3.57
CA ALA A 83 -4.34 6.63 -3.71
C ALA A 83 -4.19 5.37 -2.87
N VAL A 84 -3.19 4.58 -3.21
CA VAL A 84 -2.73 3.47 -2.40
C VAL A 84 -1.24 3.64 -2.10
N GLY A 85 -0.75 2.98 -1.06
CA GLY A 85 0.68 2.92 -0.81
C GLY A 85 1.11 1.76 0.07
N ALA A 86 2.40 1.47 0.07
CA ALA A 86 2.96 0.38 0.85
C ALA A 86 4.42 0.64 1.26
N ASP A 87 4.91 -0.12 2.24
CA ASP A 87 6.27 -0.05 2.78
C ASP A 87 7.29 -0.97 2.06
N ASN A 88 6.92 -1.46 0.88
CA ASN A 88 7.75 -2.31 0.01
C ASN A 88 8.21 -1.56 -1.26
N MET A 89 9.07 -2.24 -2.04
CA MET A 89 9.71 -1.65 -3.22
C MET A 89 8.78 -1.44 -4.43
N ALA A 90 7.69 -2.21 -4.49
CA ALA A 90 6.72 -2.21 -5.56
C ALA A 90 5.35 -2.59 -4.99
N TRP A 91 4.29 -1.94 -5.44
CA TRP A 91 2.93 -2.28 -5.03
C TRP A 91 2.62 -3.75 -5.35
N ASP A 92 2.97 -4.22 -6.53
CA ASP A 92 2.73 -5.60 -6.97
C ASP A 92 3.71 -6.61 -6.36
N ASP A 93 3.26 -7.86 -6.19
CA ASP A 93 4.15 -8.98 -5.85
C ASP A 93 5.10 -9.29 -7.03
N VAL A 94 6.36 -8.86 -6.89
CA VAL A 94 7.34 -8.90 -7.98
C VAL A 94 7.74 -10.34 -8.29
N GLY A 95 7.77 -10.66 -9.59
CA GLY A 95 8.15 -12.00 -10.08
C GLY A 95 6.95 -12.92 -10.32
N VAL A 96 5.73 -12.45 -10.04
CA VAL A 96 4.48 -13.13 -10.39
C VAL A 96 3.89 -12.47 -11.64
N VAL A 97 3.52 -13.27 -12.64
CA VAL A 97 2.77 -12.78 -13.81
C VAL A 97 1.29 -13.08 -13.55
N ASP A 98 0.46 -12.05 -13.66
CA ASP A 98 -0.98 -12.21 -13.56
C ASP A 98 -1.49 -13.05 -14.74
N PRO A 99 -2.21 -14.16 -14.49
CA PRO A 99 -2.60 -15.09 -15.55
C PRO A 99 -3.68 -14.51 -16.47
N ASP A 100 -4.52 -13.60 -15.98
CA ASP A 100 -5.67 -13.06 -16.73
C ASP A 100 -5.28 -11.83 -17.54
N LEU A 101 -4.45 -10.96 -16.97
CA LEU A 101 -3.98 -9.72 -17.60
C LEU A 101 -2.68 -9.90 -18.37
N ASN A 102 -1.96 -11.02 -18.15
CA ASN A 102 -0.68 -11.35 -18.78
C ASN A 102 0.38 -10.24 -18.63
N VAL A 103 0.48 -9.68 -17.42
CA VAL A 103 1.46 -8.64 -17.04
C VAL A 103 2.08 -8.95 -15.69
N SER A 104 3.30 -8.45 -15.46
CA SER A 104 4.03 -8.67 -14.20
C SER A 104 3.74 -7.64 -13.10
N LEU A 105 3.00 -6.57 -13.42
CA LEU A 105 2.60 -5.51 -12.49
C LEU A 105 1.11 -5.18 -12.68
N PRO A 106 0.21 -6.14 -12.39
CA PRO A 106 -1.22 -5.99 -12.64
C PRO A 106 -1.84 -4.81 -11.89
N GLY A 107 -1.44 -4.57 -10.65
CA GLY A 107 -1.85 -3.45 -9.83
C GLY A 107 -1.47 -2.10 -10.41
N HIS A 108 -0.25 -1.95 -10.95
CA HIS A 108 0.11 -0.75 -11.71
C HIS A 108 -0.81 -0.50 -12.91
N LEU A 109 -1.13 -1.55 -13.68
CA LEU A 109 -2.06 -1.44 -14.82
C LEU A 109 -3.47 -1.06 -14.36
N ILE A 110 -3.98 -1.73 -13.34
CA ILE A 110 -5.34 -1.49 -12.82
C ILE A 110 -5.42 -0.07 -12.24
N LEU A 111 -4.57 0.25 -11.27
CA LEU A 111 -4.67 1.48 -10.49
C LEU A 111 -4.30 2.71 -11.33
N LEU A 112 -3.10 2.75 -11.92
CA LEU A 112 -2.62 3.95 -12.61
C LEU A 112 -3.30 4.13 -13.97
N VAL A 113 -3.31 3.09 -14.80
CA VAL A 113 -3.70 3.21 -16.21
C VAL A 113 -5.22 3.18 -16.39
N ARG A 114 -5.91 2.25 -15.71
CA ARG A 114 -7.36 2.07 -15.89
C ARG A 114 -8.20 2.98 -14.99
N HIS A 115 -7.70 3.31 -13.80
CA HIS A 115 -8.48 4.03 -12.79
C HIS A 115 -7.92 5.40 -12.37
N GLY A 116 -6.69 5.74 -12.75
CA GLY A 116 -6.06 7.02 -12.36
C GLY A 116 -5.79 7.16 -10.86
N ILE A 117 -5.61 6.03 -10.16
CA ILE A 117 -5.33 5.95 -8.72
C ILE A 117 -3.83 5.91 -8.51
N TYR A 118 -3.31 6.83 -7.70
CA TYR A 118 -1.87 6.93 -7.44
C TYR A 118 -1.34 5.78 -6.60
N ILE A 119 -0.07 5.42 -6.81
CA ILE A 119 0.68 4.43 -6.04
C ILE A 119 1.83 5.15 -5.32
N ILE A 120 2.04 4.84 -4.04
CA ILE A 120 3.11 5.40 -3.19
C ILE A 120 3.90 4.25 -2.57
N GLU A 121 5.14 4.07 -3.00
CA GLU A 121 6.01 2.95 -2.59
C GLU A 121 7.12 3.42 -1.65
N ASN A 122 7.75 2.47 -0.97
CA ASN A 122 8.85 2.70 -0.02
C ASN A 122 8.45 3.59 1.17
N LEU A 123 7.20 3.51 1.63
CA LEU A 123 6.74 4.23 2.82
C LEU A 123 7.39 3.67 4.09
N ASN A 124 7.57 4.52 5.09
CA ASN A 124 7.81 4.07 6.47
C ASN A 124 6.48 4.12 7.23
N LEU A 125 5.96 2.95 7.62
CA LEU A 125 4.67 2.80 8.30
C LEU A 125 4.83 2.30 9.76
N GLU A 126 6.06 2.18 10.26
CA GLU A 126 6.33 1.49 11.53
C GLU A 126 5.75 2.21 12.74
N GLU A 127 5.81 3.54 12.79
CA GLU A 127 5.27 4.31 13.93
C GLU A 127 3.74 4.23 13.99
N LEU A 128 3.05 4.42 12.85
CA LEU A 128 1.60 4.27 12.77
C LEU A 128 1.15 2.87 13.18
N ALA A 129 1.86 1.84 12.68
CA ALA A 129 1.57 0.46 13.02
C ALA A 129 1.79 0.17 14.50
N ARG A 130 2.94 0.55 15.07
CA ARG A 130 3.26 0.39 16.49
C ARG A 130 2.17 0.99 17.38
N ASP A 131 1.75 2.21 17.05
CA ASP A 131 0.79 2.98 17.86
C ASP A 131 -0.68 2.65 17.53
N ARG A 132 -0.91 1.75 16.56
CA ARG A 132 -2.25 1.32 16.11
C ARG A 132 -3.10 2.50 15.63
N CYS A 133 -2.45 3.48 15.01
CA CYS A 133 -3.11 4.61 14.38
C CYS A 133 -3.59 4.21 12.97
N TYR A 134 -4.76 3.57 12.91
CA TYR A 134 -5.32 3.06 11.66
C TYR A 134 -6.04 4.12 10.81
N GLU A 135 -6.44 5.24 11.41
CA GLU A 135 -7.06 6.37 10.72
C GLU A 135 -6.29 7.67 11.03
N PHE A 136 -5.97 8.46 10.00
CA PHE A 136 -5.22 9.71 10.13
C PHE A 136 -5.51 10.66 8.96
N THR A 137 -5.08 11.92 9.09
CA THR A 137 -5.01 12.80 7.92
C THR A 137 -3.70 12.56 7.19
N PHE A 138 -3.76 12.19 5.91
CA PHE A 138 -2.57 11.96 5.09
C PHE A 138 -2.29 13.14 4.16
N ILE A 139 -1.05 13.63 4.21
CA ILE A 139 -0.55 14.73 3.41
C ILE A 139 0.63 14.23 2.59
N CYS A 140 0.50 14.24 1.26
CA CYS A 140 1.56 13.88 0.34
C CYS A 140 1.59 14.91 -0.79
N LEU A 141 2.76 15.51 -0.99
CA LEU A 141 2.96 16.61 -1.94
C LEU A 141 4.11 16.24 -2.87
N PRO A 142 3.84 15.83 -4.12
CA PRO A 142 4.88 15.61 -5.11
C PRO A 142 5.52 16.94 -5.53
N LEU A 143 6.79 16.87 -5.93
CA LEU A 143 7.50 17.98 -6.56
C LEU A 143 6.85 18.30 -7.91
N LYS A 144 6.83 19.59 -8.26
CA LYS A 144 6.25 20.08 -9.52
C LYS A 144 7.27 19.95 -10.66
N ILE A 145 7.58 18.73 -11.06
CA ILE A 145 8.54 18.42 -12.13
C ILE A 145 7.78 18.25 -13.46
N GLN A 146 8.09 19.08 -14.44
CA GLN A 146 7.42 19.03 -15.74
C GLN A 146 7.73 17.73 -16.48
N GLY A 147 6.69 17.02 -16.92
CA GLY A 147 6.81 15.78 -17.71
C GLY A 147 7.19 14.53 -16.90
N ALA A 148 7.35 14.64 -15.58
CA ALA A 148 7.66 13.49 -14.74
C ALA A 148 6.43 12.59 -14.52
N THR A 149 6.66 11.27 -14.48
CA THR A 149 5.64 10.24 -14.21
C THR A 149 5.52 9.89 -12.73
N GLY A 150 6.42 10.43 -11.89
CA GLY A 150 6.48 10.23 -10.45
C GLY A 150 7.34 11.29 -9.79
N SER A 151 7.35 11.29 -8.45
CA SER A 151 8.14 12.24 -7.65
C SER A 151 8.56 11.59 -6.33
N PRO A 152 9.77 11.89 -5.82
CA PRO A 152 10.03 11.68 -4.40
C PRO A 152 9.06 12.56 -3.59
N VAL A 153 8.66 12.06 -2.42
CA VAL A 153 7.71 12.72 -1.53
C VAL A 153 8.19 12.61 -0.09
N ARG A 154 7.74 13.56 0.74
CA ARG A 154 7.83 13.47 2.20
C ARG A 154 6.41 13.39 2.76
N PRO A 155 5.78 12.22 2.76
CA PRO A 155 4.42 12.08 3.25
C PRO A 155 4.39 12.29 4.76
N ILE A 156 3.28 12.86 5.24
CA ILE A 156 3.04 13.15 6.66
C ILE A 156 1.68 12.57 7.02
N ALA A 157 1.64 11.79 8.10
CA ALA A 157 0.41 11.39 8.76
C ALA A 157 0.21 12.30 9.99
N VAL A 158 -0.92 13.00 10.03
CA VAL A 158 -1.35 13.75 11.22
C VAL A 158 -2.35 12.87 11.96
N VAL A 159 -1.92 12.38 13.11
CA VAL A 159 -2.70 11.48 13.98
C VAL A 159 -3.46 12.28 15.05
N PRO A 160 -4.63 11.81 15.51
CA PRO A 160 -5.30 12.39 16.67
C PRO A 160 -4.39 12.36 17.90
N VAL A 161 -4.44 13.41 18.71
CA VAL A 161 -3.79 13.41 20.03
C VAL A 161 -4.68 12.59 20.97
N SER A 162 -4.14 11.53 21.55
CA SER A 162 -4.76 10.73 22.60
C SER A 162 -4.59 11.33 23.99
#